data_AF-A0A832FVP8-F1
#
_entry.id   AF-A0A832FVP8-F1
#
_cell.length_a   1.000
_cell.length_b   1.000
_cell.length_c   1.000
_cell.angle_alpha   90.00
_cell.angle_beta   90.00
_cell.angle_gamma   90.00
#
_symmetry.space_group_name_H-M   'P 1'
#
loop_
_entity.id
_entity.type
_entity.pdbx_description
1 polymer ?
#
loop_
_entity_poly.entity_id
_entity_poly.type
_entity_poly.pdbx_seq_one_letter_code
_entity_poly.pdbx_strand_id
1 'polypeptide(L)' 'MDQFVFSLLNINFWAIIKAFVLLGFLVYAIFAFVVVRQVKLMTEVVNGMMTVALRFVSWLFFLFSVIVFIFVLLFF' A
#
# COMPACT_ATOMS: atom_id res chain seq x y z
N MET A 1 37.53 13.48 -11.94
CA MET A 1 36.47 13.60 -10.91
C MET A 1 35.13 13.98 -11.52
N ASP A 2 35.11 14.60 -12.70
CA ASP A 2 33.89 15.10 -13.35
C ASP A 2 32.95 14.00 -13.86
N GLN A 3 33.48 12.87 -14.36
CA GLN A 3 32.65 11.74 -14.82
C GLN A 3 31.84 11.06 -13.71
N PHE A 4 32.37 11.01 -12.47
CA PHE A 4 31.65 10.44 -11.33
C PHE A 4 30.48 11.33 -10.90
N VAL A 5 30.68 12.65 -10.98
CA VAL A 5 29.65 13.66 -10.70
C VAL A 5 28.54 13.61 -11.76
N PHE A 6 28.89 13.47 -13.04
CA PHE A 6 27.91 13.28 -14.12
C PHE A 6 27.12 11.97 -13.98
N SER A 7 27.73 10.88 -13.51
CA SER A 7 27.03 9.62 -13.28
C SER A 7 26.04 9.69 -12.11
N LEU A 8 26.39 10.42 -11.04
CA LEU A 8 25.50 10.70 -9.90
C LEU A 8 24.38 11.69 -10.24
N LEU A 9 24.64 12.69 -11.10
CA LEU A 9 23.63 13.64 -11.57
C LEU A 9 22.76 13.09 -12.71
N ASN A 10 23.14 11.98 -13.32
CA ASN A 10 22.33 11.23 -14.28
C ASN A 10 21.37 10.24 -13.58
N ILE A 11 21.13 10.40 -12.27
CA ILE A 11 19.96 9.79 -11.66
C ILE A 11 18.74 10.37 -12.35
N ASN A 12 18.10 9.51 -13.14
CA ASN A 12 16.89 9.86 -13.86
C ASN A 12 15.83 10.30 -12.83
N PHE A 13 15.48 11.59 -12.85
CA PHE A 13 14.46 12.18 -11.98
C PHE A 13 13.17 11.35 -11.93
N TRP A 14 12.84 10.71 -13.05
CA TRP A 14 11.70 9.80 -13.17
C TRP A 14 11.84 8.55 -12.29
N ALA A 15 13.02 7.98 -12.16
CA ALA A 15 13.27 6.80 -11.32
C ALA A 15 13.10 7.11 -9.82
N ILE A 16 13.49 8.32 -9.39
CA ILE A 16 13.27 8.78 -8.01
C ILE A 16 11.77 8.87 -7.74
N ILE A 17 11.00 9.50 -8.63
CA ILE A 17 9.54 9.62 -8.48
C ILE A 17 8.89 8.25 -8.39
N LYS A 18 9.26 7.31 -9.28
CA LYS A 18 8.74 5.94 -9.24
C LYS A 18 8.99 5.27 -7.89
N ALA A 19 10.20 5.40 -7.36
CA ALA A 19 10.54 4.84 -6.05
C ALA A 19 9.66 5.42 -4.92
N PHE A 20 9.42 6.74 -4.91
CA PHE A 20 8.55 7.38 -3.92
C PHE A 20 7.08 6.95 -4.05
N VAL A 21 6.56 6.82 -5.27
CA VAL A 21 5.19 6.34 -5.51
C VAL A 21 5.03 4.90 -5.01
N LEU A 22 5.98 4.01 -5.34
CA LEU A 22 5.97 2.62 -4.87
C LEU A 22 6.02 2.53 -3.35
N LEU A 23 6.86 3.34 -2.70
CA LEU A 23 6.95 3.38 -1.25
C LEU A 23 5.63 3.87 -0.62
N GLY A 24 4.99 4.88 -1.20
CA GLY A 24 3.66 5.34 -0.78
C GLY A 24 2.60 4.24 -0.83
N PHE A 25 2.52 3.50 -1.94
CA PHE A 25 1.58 2.39 -2.06
C PHE A 25 1.91 1.22 -1.13
N LEU A 26 3.19 0.94 -0.88
CA LEU A 26 3.61 -0.07 0.10
C LEU A 26 3.11 0.29 1.51
N VAL A 27 3.31 1.55 1.93
CA VAL A 27 2.81 2.05 3.23
C VAL A 27 1.29 1.96 3.29
N TYR A 28 0.60 2.29 2.20
CA TYR A 28 -0.85 2.18 2.11
C TYR A 28 -1.35 0.72 2.24
N ALA A 29 -0.65 -0.24 1.63
CA ALA A 29 -0.96 -1.66 1.78
C ALA A 29 -0.78 -2.16 3.21
N ILE A 30 0.31 -1.73 3.89
CA ILE A 30 0.52 -2.01 5.32
C ILE A 30 -0.59 -1.39 6.16
N PHE A 31 -0.98 -0.15 5.87
CA PHE A 31 -2.08 0.51 6.57
C PHE A 31 -3.41 -0.24 6.39
N ALA A 32 -3.72 -0.69 5.18
CA ALA A 32 -4.91 -1.49 4.92
C ALA A 32 -4.92 -2.80 5.72
N PHE A 33 -3.77 -3.46 5.89
CA PHE A 33 -3.64 -4.63 6.78
C PHE A 33 -3.93 -4.27 8.25
N VAL A 34 -3.42 -3.14 8.73
CA VAL A 34 -3.71 -2.65 10.08
C VAL A 34 -5.21 -2.40 10.26
N VAL A 35 -5.89 -1.82 9.26
CA VAL A 35 -7.34 -1.60 9.28
C VAL A 35 -8.11 -2.92 9.44
N VAL A 36 -7.73 -3.99 8.74
CA VAL A 36 -8.36 -5.32 8.90
C VAL A 36 -8.25 -5.80 10.33
N ARG A 37 -7.07 -5.67 10.95
CA ARG A 37 -6.86 -6.04 12.35
C ARG A 37 -7.74 -5.21 13.29
N GLN A 38 -7.84 -3.90 13.06
CA GLN A 38 -8.65 -3.01 13.90
C GLN A 38 -10.14 -3.33 13.78
N VAL A 39 -10.63 -3.57 12.56
CA VAL A 39 -12.03 -3.98 12.34
C VAL A 39 -12.31 -5.31 13.04
N LYS A 40 -11.38 -6.28 13.00
CA LYS A 40 -11.53 -7.54 13.73
C LYS A 40 -11.70 -7.33 15.24
N LEU A 41 -10.83 -6.52 15.86
CA LEU A 41 -10.88 -6.23 17.31
C LEU A 41 -12.16 -5.50 17.70
N MET A 42 -12.60 -4.51 16.91
CA MET A 42 -13.84 -3.76 17.20
C MET A 42 -15.09 -4.64 17.07
N THR A 43 -15.10 -5.57 16.12
CA THR A 43 -16.21 -6.51 15.90
C THR A 43 -16.23 -7.68 16.88
N GLU A 44 -15.24 -7.83 17.75
CA GLU A 44 -15.29 -8.79 18.86
C GLU A 44 -16.11 -8.27 20.05
N VAL A 45 -16.24 -6.94 20.19
CA VAL A 45 -16.97 -6.31 21.30
C VAL A 45 -18.48 -6.21 21.04
N VAL A 46 -18.87 -6.04 19.78
CA VAL A 46 -20.27 -5.89 19.37
C VAL A 46 -20.66 -7.09 18.53
N ASN A 47 -21.70 -7.83 18.92
CA ASN A 47 -22.23 -8.95 18.15
C ASN A 47 -23.53 -8.54 17.42
N GLY A 48 -23.54 -8.65 16.10
CA GLY A 48 -24.71 -8.37 15.26
C GLY A 48 -24.47 -8.70 13.80
N MET A 49 -25.51 -8.79 12.96
CA MET A 49 -25.38 -9.14 11.54
C MET A 49 -24.42 -8.22 10.76
N MET A 50 -24.29 -6.96 11.19
CA MET A 50 -23.39 -5.98 10.57
C MET A 50 -21.90 -6.29 10.77
N THR A 51 -21.53 -7.09 11.79
CA THR A 51 -20.12 -7.39 12.10
C THR A 51 -19.46 -8.24 11.02
N VAL A 52 -20.21 -9.21 10.48
CA VAL A 52 -19.76 -10.10 9.41
C VAL A 52 -19.56 -9.32 8.12
N ALA A 53 -20.51 -8.43 7.79
CA ALA A 53 -20.41 -7.55 6.62
C ALA A 53 -19.19 -6.60 6.73
N LEU A 54 -18.98 -5.97 7.88
CA LEU A 54 -17.83 -5.09 8.11
C LEU A 54 -16.49 -5.83 8.02
N ARG A 55 -16.41 -7.06 8.55
CA ARG A 55 -15.23 -7.91 8.39
C ARG A 55 -14.98 -8.25 6.93
N PHE A 56 -16.02 -8.59 6.16
CA PHE A 56 -15.86 -8.91 4.75
C PHE A 56 -15.38 -7.72 3.93
N VAL A 57 -15.97 -6.53 4.17
CA VAL A 57 -15.56 -5.28 3.50
C VAL A 57 -14.12 -4.91 3.84
N SER A 58 -13.67 -5.09 5.08
CA SER A 58 -12.28 -4.78 5.44
C SER A 58 -11.28 -5.69 4.72
N TRP A 59 -11.59 -6.98 4.58
CA TRP A 59 -10.78 -7.91 3.80
C TRP A 59 -10.75 -7.55 2.31
N LEU A 60 -11.89 -7.18 1.72
CA LEU A 60 -11.94 -6.70 0.33
C LEU A 60 -11.11 -5.44 0.12
N PHE A 61 -11.18 -4.48 1.05
CA PHE A 61 -10.38 -3.26 1.01
C PHE A 61 -8.88 -3.56 1.03
N PHE A 62 -8.44 -4.48 1.89
CA PHE A 62 -7.05 -4.92 1.92
C PHE A 62 -6.63 -5.62 0.63
N LEU A 63 -7.44 -6.56 0.12
CA LEU A 63 -7.18 -7.24 -1.14
C LEU A 63 -7.03 -6.24 -2.29
N PHE A 64 -7.92 -5.26 -2.38
CA PHE A 64 -7.87 -4.21 -3.38
C PHE A 64 -6.59 -3.38 -3.29
N SER A 65 -6.19 -3.00 -2.07
CA SER A 65 -4.93 -2.27 -1.83
C SER A 65 -3.71 -3.05 -2.33
N VAL A 66 -3.66 -4.37 -2.08
CA VAL A 66 -2.59 -5.25 -2.58
C VAL A 66 -2.60 -5.36 -4.11
N ILE A 67 -3.78 -5.49 -4.73
CA ILE A 67 -3.92 -5.54 -6.19
C ILE A 67 -3.40 -4.25 -6.82
N VAL A 68 -3.77 -3.09 -6.27
CA VAL A 68 -3.31 -1.79 -6.75
C VAL A 68 -1.79 -1.67 -6.60
N PHE A 69 -1.21 -2.08 -5.48
CA PHE A 69 0.24 -2.08 -5.29
C PHE A 69 0.97 -2.97 -6.33
N ILE A 70 0.47 -4.19 -6.57
CA ILE A 70 1.05 -5.09 -7.58
C ILE A 70 0.91 -4.50 -8.98
N PHE A 71 -0.24 -3.91 -9.30
CA PHE A 71 -0.47 -3.26 -10.58
C PHE A 71 0.54 -2.13 -10.81
N VAL A 72 0.73 -1.27 -9.82
CA VAL A 72 1.72 -0.19 -9.88
C VAL A 72 3.14 -0.76 -10.00
N LEU A 73 3.48 -1.82 -9.25
CA LEU A 73 4.80 -2.46 -9.33
C LEU A 73 5.12 -3.01 -10.74
N LEU A 74 4.13 -3.55 -11.45
CA LEU A 74 4.32 -4.20 -12.74
C LEU A 74 4.22 -3.24 -13.94
N PHE A 75 3.34 -2.23 -13.87
CA PHE A 75 3.01 -1.38 -15.01
C PHE A 75 3.54 0.06 -14.92
N PHE A 76 3.98 0.51 -13.74
CA PHE A 76 4.47 1.87 -13.51
C PHE A 76 6.01 1.91 -13.42
#